data_AF-A0A1I7YWH0-F1
#
_entry.id   AF-A0A1I7YWH0-F1
#
_cell.length_a   1.000
_cell.length_b   1.000
_cell.length_c   1.000
_cell.angle_alpha   90.00
_cell.angle_beta   90.00
_cell.angle_gamma   90.00
#
_symmetry.space_group_name_H-M   'P 1'
#
loop_
_entity.id
_entity.type
_entity.pdbx_description
1 polymer ?
#
loop_
_entity_poly.entity_id
_entity_poly.type
_entity_poly.pdbx_seq_one_letter_code
_entity_poly.pdbx_strand_id
1 'polypeptide(L)' 'MCCDRERITQLLSNLLANALNHGDANSPVDVSARIEQQVFTLGVHNQGAPIAPAVMAQLF' A
#
# COMPACT_ATOMS: atom_id res chain seq x y z
N MET A 1 -10.57 10.43 18.36
CA MET A 1 -9.72 9.28 17.99
C MET A 1 -8.48 9.83 17.30
N CYS A 2 -7.31 9.74 17.94
CA CYS A 2 -6.05 10.14 17.34
C CYS A 2 -5.44 8.93 16.64
N CYS A 3 -5.41 8.95 15.31
CA CYS A 3 -4.54 8.05 14.56
C CYS A 3 -3.08 8.38 14.90
N ASP A 4 -2.26 7.35 15.12
CA ASP A 4 -0.81 7.49 15.26
C ASP A 4 -0.22 7.90 13.91
N ARG A 5 0.01 9.21 13.76
CA ARG A 5 0.46 9.83 12.51
C ARG A 5 1.78 9.23 12.04
N GLU A 6 2.71 8.96 12.95
CA GLU A 6 4.02 8.41 12.60
C GLU A 6 3.87 7.00 12.03
N ARG A 7 3.06 6.15 12.66
CA ARG A 7 2.77 4.80 12.15
C ARG A 7 2.10 4.84 10.78
N ILE A 8 1.13 5.72 10.56
CA ILE A 8 0.45 5.84 9.26
C ILE A 8 1.42 6.31 8.18
N THR A 9 2.26 7.31 8.47
CA THR A 9 3.28 7.78 7.54
C THR A 9 4.25 6.66 7.17
N GLN A 10 4.75 5.91 8.16
CA GLN A 10 5.64 4.79 7.91
C GLN A 10 4.98 3.69 7.05
N LEU A 11 3.73 3.34 7.37
CA LEU A 11 2.95 2.38 6.59
C LEU A 11 2.80 2.81 5.13
N LEU A 12 2.42 4.07 4.90
CA LEU A 12 2.27 4.61 3.56
C LEU A 12 3.59 4.57 2.79
N SER A 13 4.69 4.98 3.41
CA SER A 13 6.03 4.93 2.79
C SER A 13 6.44 3.51 2.41
N ASN A 14 6.16 2.51 3.26
CA ASN A 14 6.46 1.11 2.94
C ASN A 14 5.64 0.61 1.75
N LEU A 15 4.34 0.93 1.72
CA LEU A 15 3.46 0.55 0.61
C LEU A 15 3.88 1.22 -0.71
N LEU A 16 4.24 2.51 -0.67
CA LEU A 16 4.75 3.24 -1.84
C LEU A 16 6.08 2.68 -2.34
N ALA A 17 7.01 2.34 -1.44
CA ALA A 17 8.26 1.72 -1.82
C ALA A 17 8.04 0.38 -2.52
N ASN A 18 7.12 -0.44 -2.01
CA ASN A 18 6.75 -1.71 -2.66
C ASN A 18 6.14 -1.47 -4.05
N ALA A 19 5.21 -0.53 -4.15
CA ALA A 19 4.56 -0.16 -5.39
C ALA A 19 5.54 0.33 -6.47
N LEU A 20 6.51 1.16 -6.10
CA LEU A 20 7.52 1.69 -7.02
C LEU A 20 8.57 0.67 -7.43
N ASN A 21 9.00 -0.19 -6.50
CA ASN A 21 10.06 -1.19 -6.77
C ASN A 21 9.55 -2.40 -7.55
N HIS A 22 8.29 -2.79 -7.31
CA HIS A 22 7.71 -4.02 -7.89
C HIS A 22 6.64 -3.73 -8.94
N GLY A 23 6.22 -2.47 -9.10
CA GLY A 23 5.25 -2.08 -10.10
C GLY A 23 5.83 -1.90 -11.50
N ASP A 24 4.94 -1.76 -12.47
CA ASP A 24 5.27 -1.39 -13.83
C ASP A 24 5.66 0.10 -13.89
N ALA A 25 6.89 0.37 -14.33
CA ALA A 25 7.45 1.72 -14.43
C ALA A 25 6.68 2.65 -15.39
N ASN A 26 5.88 2.10 -16.31
CA ASN A 26 5.08 2.87 -17.26
C ASN A 26 3.63 3.08 -16.79
N SER A 27 3.27 2.53 -15.63
CA SER A 27 1.92 2.61 -15.08
C SER A 27 1.90 3.49 -13.82
N PRO A 28 0.82 4.25 -13.59
CA PRO A 28 0.70 5.05 -12.38
C PRO A 28 0.54 4.17 -11.14
N VAL A 29 0.94 4.73 -9.98
CA VAL A 29 0.60 4.20 -8.66
C VAL A 29 -0.59 4.98 -8.13
N ASP A 30 -1.69 4.27 -7.85
CA ASP A 30 -2.91 4.85 -7.30
C ASP A 30 -2.91 4.80 -5.78
N VAL A 31 -3.16 5.94 -5.13
CA VAL A 31 -3.27 6.03 -3.67
C VAL A 31 -4.67 6.45 -3.30
N SER A 32 -5.32 5.70 -2.41
CA SER A 32 -6.67 5.97 -1.96
C SER A 32 -6.75 5.95 -0.43
N ALA A 33 -7.54 6.87 0.12
CA ALA A 33 -7.82 6.94 1.54
C ALA A 33 -9.32 7.20 1.73
N ARG A 34 -9.99 6.36 2.51
CA ARG A 34 -11.43 6.50 2.79
C ARG A 34 -11.75 6.15 4.23
N ILE A 35 -12.81 6.76 4.75
CA ILE A 35 -13.36 6.42 6.07
C ILE A 35 -14.79 5.96 5.84
N GLU A 36 -15.04 4.69 6.12
CA GLU A 36 -16.36 4.05 5.97
C GLU A 36 -16.69 3.34 7.28
N GLN A 37 -17.90 3.55 7.82
CA GLN A 37 -18.35 2.88 9.03
C GLN A 37 -17.35 2.95 10.22
N GLN A 38 -16.70 4.11 10.42
CA GLN A 38 -15.65 4.34 11.44
C GLN A 38 -14.32 3.58 11.20
N VAL A 39 -14.13 2.99 10.03
CA VAL A 39 -12.89 2.33 9.63
C VAL A 39 -12.15 3.20 8.63
N PHE A 40 -10.91 3.57 8.96
CA PHE A 40 -10.00 4.20 8.02
C PHE A 40 -9.32 3.13 7.16
N THR A 41 -9.47 3.24 5.85
CA THR A 41 -8.82 2.38 4.86
C THR A 41 -7.86 3.21 4.02
N LEU A 42 -6.59 2.82 4.02
CA LEU A 42 -5.54 3.35 3.16
C LEU A 42 -5.11 2.25 2.20
N GLY A 43 -5.12 2.53 0.89
CA GLY A 43 -4.70 1.59 -0.14
C GLY A 43 -3.70 2.24 -1.10
N VAL A 44 -2.69 1.46 -1.48
CA VAL A 44 -1.75 1.77 -2.57
C VAL A 44 -1.89 0.65 -3.59
N HIS A 45 -2.18 1.01 -4.83
CA HIS A 45 -2.36 0.07 -5.93
C HIS A 45 -1.34 0.37 -7.02
N ASN A 46 -0.60 -0.65 -7.44
CA ASN A 46 0.31 -0.57 -8.57
C ASN A 46 -0.06 -1.64 -9.60
N GLN A 47 0.20 -1.34 -10.88
CA GLN A 47 0.20 -2.35 -11.92
C GLN A 47 1.55 -3.08 -11.93
N GLY A 48 1.61 -4.28 -12.51
CA GLY A 48 2.85 -5.05 -12.59
C GLY A 48 2.59 -6.55 -12.54
N ALA A 49 3.69 -7.31 -12.43
CA ALA A 49 3.58 -8.75 -12.26
C ALA A 49 2.92 -9.08 -10.91
N PRO A 50 1.97 -10.03 -10.86
CA PRO A 50 1.36 -10.43 -9.60
C PRO A 50 2.43 -10.99 -8.66
N ILE A 51 2.26 -10.73 -7.37
CA ILE A 51 3.15 -11.25 -6.33
C ILE A 51 3.09 -12.78 -6.39
N ALA A 52 4.26 -13.41 -6.52
CA ALA A 52 4.34 -14.86 -6.55
C ALA A 52 3.72 -15.47 -5.27
N PRO A 53 2.89 -16.51 -5.36
CA PRO A 53 2.20 -17.08 -4.19
C PRO A 53 3.14 -17.47 -3.04
N ALA A 54 4.36 -17.90 -3.35
CA ALA A 54 5.38 -18.26 -2.35
C ALA A 54 5.86 -17.05 -1.52
N VAL A 55 5.86 -15.85 -2.10
CA VAL A 55 6.22 -14.59 -1.42
C VAL A 55 5.04 -14.05 -0.63
N MET A 56 3.80 -14.40 -1.00
CA MET A 56 2.60 -13.91 -0.35
C MET A 56 2.48 -14.35 1.12
N ALA A 57 3.02 -15.54 1.45
CA ALA A 57 3.09 -16.04 2.83
C ALA A 57 4.16 -15.36 3.68
N GLN A 58 5.03 -14.54 3.08
CA GLN A 58 6.12 -13.80 3.74
C GLN A 58 5.82 -12.29 3.79
N LEU A 59 4.69 -11.86 3.23
CA LEU A 59 4.21 -10.50 3.37
C LEU A 59 3.63 -10.32 4.78
N PHE A 60 4.04 -9.23 5.41
CA PHE A 60 3.75 -8.77 6.78
C PHE A 60 4.60 -9.41 7.88
#